data_AF-A0A956C199-F1
#
_entry.id   AF-A0A956C199-F1
#
_cell.length_a   1.000
_cell.length_b   1.000
_cell.length_c   1.000
_cell.angle_alpha   90.00
_cell.angle_beta   90.00
_cell.angle_gamma   90.00
#
_symmetry.space_group_name_H-M   'P 1'
#
loop_
_entity.id
_entity.type
_entity.pdbx_description
1 polymer ?
#
loop_
_entity_poly.entity_id
_entity_poly.type
_entity_poly.pdbx_seq_one_letter_code
_entity_poly.pdbx_strand_id
1 'polypeptide(L)'
;MRAVALLLMIAAMGCDKQEPVQTKGAAPSATVTATASAAASASAAPTASAPPMPERPIPQPSTTVGSGMPQEVQMKAIAYMSAMRAPRPGDPNAEPEYAAEIAKKIRPALLAADKGRDKAKMNRVEVIAGGRQIDLLMSAGCDPQTATRVFTQGAGIQLSSLRDRGVLVVRCNDAKFQCLQSTRDTTDVLCTTAPRH
;
A
#
# COMPACT_ATOMS: atom_id res chain seq x y z
N MET A 1 -42.71 -17.99 -44.61
CA MET A 1 -41.93 -17.53 -45.78
C MET A 1 -40.54 -17.13 -45.31
N ARG A 2 -39.51 -17.68 -45.99
CA ARG A 2 -38.07 -17.33 -46.02
C ARG A 2 -37.20 -17.52 -44.75
N ALA A 3 -36.51 -18.66 -44.76
CA ALA A 3 -35.16 -18.86 -44.24
C ALA A 3 -34.11 -18.06 -45.02
N VAL A 4 -32.93 -17.80 -44.43
CA VAL A 4 -31.58 -18.10 -44.99
C VAL A 4 -30.52 -17.93 -43.89
N ALA A 5 -29.63 -18.92 -43.83
CA ALA A 5 -28.48 -19.08 -42.96
C ALA A 5 -27.16 -18.70 -43.67
N LEU A 6 -26.11 -18.38 -42.91
CA LEU A 6 -24.66 -18.48 -43.23
C LEU A 6 -23.93 -17.94 -41.96
N LEU A 7 -23.12 -18.62 -41.13
CA LEU A 7 -22.16 -19.73 -41.21
C LEU A 7 -20.90 -19.45 -42.04
N LEU A 8 -19.80 -19.13 -41.34
CA LEU A 8 -18.39 -19.62 -41.49
C LEU A 8 -17.43 -18.59 -40.81
N MET A 9 -16.80 -18.87 -39.68
CA MET A 9 -15.55 -19.66 -39.46
C MET A 9 -14.34 -19.17 -40.25
N ILE A 10 -13.25 -18.82 -39.55
CA ILE A 10 -11.86 -19.29 -39.79
C ILE A 10 -11.06 -19.13 -38.47
N ALA A 11 -10.30 -20.18 -38.17
CA ALA A 11 -9.44 -20.39 -37.01
C ALA A 11 -7.95 -20.47 -37.43
N ALA A 12 -7.08 -20.61 -36.41
CA ALA A 12 -5.65 -20.96 -36.44
C ALA A 12 -4.69 -19.77 -36.68
N MET A 13 -3.50 -19.63 -36.10
CA MET A 13 -2.49 -20.48 -35.44
C MET A 13 -1.74 -19.59 -34.41
N GLY A 14 -0.92 -19.99 -33.43
CA GLY A 14 -0.26 -21.23 -33.02
C GLY A 14 0.67 -20.92 -31.82
N CYS A 15 0.98 -21.93 -31.01
CA CYS A 15 2.08 -21.90 -30.02
C CYS A 15 3.43 -22.07 -30.72
N ASP A 16 4.46 -21.32 -30.35
CA ASP A 16 5.87 -21.73 -30.45
C ASP A 16 6.70 -20.87 -29.47
N LYS A 17 7.09 -21.41 -28.32
CA LYS A 17 8.33 -22.15 -28.03
C LYS A 17 9.60 -21.29 -28.10
N GLN A 18 10.27 -21.30 -26.96
CA GLN A 18 11.50 -20.60 -26.63
C GLN A 18 12.70 -21.35 -27.23
N GLU A 19 13.59 -20.65 -27.95
CA GLU A 19 14.95 -21.13 -28.18
C GLU A 19 16.00 -20.02 -27.93
N PRO A 20 17.12 -20.37 -27.26
CA PRO A 20 18.25 -19.49 -27.00
C PRO A 20 19.21 -19.43 -28.19
N VAL A 21 19.78 -18.25 -28.41
CA VAL A 21 20.82 -18.02 -29.42
C VAL A 21 22.10 -18.75 -28.99
N GLN A 22 22.46 -19.81 -29.70
CA GLN A 22 23.78 -20.41 -29.66
C GLN A 22 24.75 -19.63 -30.55
N THR A 23 25.78 -19.05 -29.95
CA THR A 23 26.98 -18.60 -30.67
C THR A 23 28.01 -19.74 -30.60
N LYS A 24 28.27 -20.38 -31.75
CA LYS A 24 29.30 -21.41 -31.91
C LYS A 24 30.59 -20.75 -32.42
N GLY A 25 31.63 -20.75 -31.59
CA GLY A 25 32.98 -20.30 -31.95
C GLY A 25 34.03 -21.06 -31.12
N ALA A 26 34.57 -22.12 -31.74
CA ALA A 26 35.79 -22.90 -31.49
C ALA A 26 36.54 -22.83 -30.13
N ALA A 27 36.76 -24.03 -29.56
CA ALA A 27 37.71 -24.34 -28.49
C ALA A 27 39.19 -24.23 -28.95
N PRO A 28 40.16 -24.28 -28.02
CA PRO A 28 40.68 -25.60 -27.63
C PRO A 28 40.91 -25.81 -26.12
N SER A 29 41.04 -27.09 -25.80
CA SER A 29 41.26 -27.73 -24.50
C SER A 29 42.32 -27.11 -23.59
N ALA A 30 42.03 -27.10 -22.28
CA ALA A 30 43.01 -27.39 -21.25
C ALA A 30 42.31 -28.13 -20.09
N THR A 31 42.73 -29.37 -19.86
CA THR A 31 42.40 -30.18 -18.70
C THR A 31 43.10 -29.60 -17.46
N VAL A 32 42.35 -29.27 -16.40
CA VAL A 32 42.91 -29.13 -15.05
C VAL A 32 41.97 -29.82 -14.06
N THR A 33 42.50 -30.85 -13.40
CA THR A 33 41.97 -31.52 -12.22
C THR A 33 42.48 -30.80 -10.97
N ALA A 34 41.58 -30.53 -10.00
CA ALA A 34 41.80 -30.21 -8.56
C ALA A 34 40.73 -29.20 -8.12
N THR A 35 40.15 -29.14 -6.93
CA THR A 35 40.11 -29.91 -5.68
C THR A 35 38.97 -29.25 -4.87
N ALA A 36 38.25 -29.99 -4.03
CA ALA A 36 37.23 -29.45 -3.14
C ALA A 36 37.80 -28.39 -2.16
N SER A 37 37.09 -27.29 -1.93
CA SER A 37 37.02 -26.68 -0.59
C SER A 37 35.90 -25.65 -0.47
N ALA A 38 35.27 -25.71 0.70
CA ALA A 38 34.18 -24.87 1.18
C ALA A 38 34.56 -23.39 1.27
N ALA A 39 33.57 -22.52 1.08
CA ALA A 39 33.12 -21.57 2.11
C ALA A 39 31.98 -20.72 1.53
N ALA A 40 30.84 -20.78 2.21
CA ALA A 40 29.78 -19.81 2.06
C ALA A 40 30.29 -18.43 2.46
N SER A 41 30.45 -17.52 1.49
CA SER A 41 30.42 -16.09 1.77
C SER A 41 29.02 -15.60 1.47
N ALA A 42 28.16 -15.68 2.49
CA ALA A 42 26.98 -14.85 2.56
C ALA A 42 27.45 -13.39 2.60
N SER A 43 27.47 -12.76 1.42
CA SER A 43 27.64 -11.32 1.31
C SER A 43 26.41 -10.68 1.92
N ALA A 44 26.51 -10.29 3.19
CA ALA A 44 25.51 -9.47 3.85
C ALA A 44 25.35 -8.19 3.02
N ALA A 45 24.21 -8.08 2.33
CA ALA A 45 23.81 -6.83 1.71
C ALA A 45 23.76 -5.77 2.82
N PRO A 46 24.27 -4.54 2.57
CA PRO A 46 24.18 -3.48 3.55
C PRO A 46 22.70 -3.23 3.83
N THR A 47 22.31 -3.40 5.09
CA THR A 47 20.99 -3.02 5.58
C THR A 47 20.86 -1.52 5.40
N ALA A 48 20.28 -1.09 4.28
CA ALA A 48 20.01 0.32 4.05
C ALA A 48 19.12 0.80 5.19
N SER A 49 19.68 1.59 6.11
CA SER A 49 18.90 2.30 7.13
C SER A 49 17.79 3.04 6.40
N ALA A 50 16.54 2.75 6.76
CA ALA A 50 15.42 3.48 6.19
C ALA A 50 15.68 4.98 6.39
N PRO A 51 15.45 5.81 5.36
CA PRO A 51 15.70 7.24 5.47
C PRO A 51 14.93 7.82 6.66
N PRO A 52 15.53 8.77 7.40
CA PRO A 52 14.86 9.41 8.52
C PRO A 52 13.55 10.05 8.05
N MET A 53 12.60 10.19 8.98
CA MET A 53 11.35 10.87 8.65
C MET A 53 11.62 12.27 8.14
N PRO A 54 11.04 12.66 6.98
CA PRO A 54 11.02 14.05 6.57
C PRO A 54 10.36 14.91 7.64
N GLU A 55 10.72 16.19 7.66
CA GLU A 55 10.05 17.15 8.52
C GLU A 55 8.56 17.27 8.18
N ARG A 56 7.72 17.42 9.20
CA ARG A 56 6.28 17.54 9.03
C ARG A 56 5.97 18.82 8.23
N PRO A 57 5.10 18.77 7.21
CA PRO A 57 4.83 19.92 6.35
C PRO A 57 4.19 21.10 7.09
N ILE A 58 3.49 20.81 8.19
CA ILE A 58 2.81 21.78 9.05
C ILE A 58 3.08 21.41 10.53
N PRO A 59 3.27 22.40 11.42
CA PRO A 59 3.40 22.15 12.85
C PRO A 59 2.13 21.55 13.46
N GLN A 60 2.29 20.75 14.50
CA GLN A 60 1.17 20.37 15.38
C GLN A 60 0.64 21.61 16.12
N PRO A 61 -0.67 21.71 16.42
CA PRO A 61 -1.70 20.68 16.30
C PRO A 61 -2.39 20.63 14.93
N SER A 62 -1.96 21.43 13.96
CA SER A 62 -2.57 21.41 12.62
C SER A 62 -2.30 20.06 11.95
N THR A 63 -3.33 19.53 11.28
CA THR A 63 -3.29 18.21 10.64
C THR A 63 -3.57 18.27 9.15
N THR A 64 -4.04 19.39 8.60
CA THR A 64 -4.51 19.45 7.20
C THR A 64 -3.66 20.39 6.35
N VAL A 65 -3.11 19.83 5.26
CA VAL A 65 -2.51 20.58 4.16
C VAL A 65 -3.56 20.77 3.07
N GLY A 66 -4.00 22.01 2.88
CA GLY A 66 -4.99 22.37 1.88
C GLY A 66 -4.38 22.63 0.49
N SER A 67 -5.20 22.50 -0.56
CA SER A 67 -4.79 22.74 -1.96
C SER A 67 -4.33 24.16 -2.25
N GLY A 68 -4.69 25.14 -1.41
CA GLY A 68 -4.25 26.53 -1.52
C GLY A 68 -2.92 26.83 -0.81
N MET A 69 -2.31 25.85 -0.14
CA MET A 69 -1.00 26.04 0.50
C MET A 69 0.13 26.07 -0.55
N PRO A 70 1.31 26.64 -0.23
CA PRO A 70 2.44 26.68 -1.16
C PRO A 70 2.81 25.30 -1.70
N GLN A 71 3.28 25.26 -2.95
CA GLN A 71 3.61 24.01 -3.63
C GLN A 71 4.66 23.20 -2.85
N GLU A 72 5.62 23.87 -2.22
CA GLU A 72 6.64 23.25 -1.37
C GLU A 72 6.02 22.52 -0.18
N VAL A 73 4.97 23.09 0.43
CA VAL A 73 4.24 22.46 1.54
C VAL A 73 3.47 21.24 1.06
N GLN A 74 2.86 21.31 -0.13
CA GLN A 74 2.16 20.17 -0.74
C GLN A 74 3.13 19.03 -1.08
N MET A 75 4.29 19.34 -1.66
CA MET A 75 5.33 18.35 -1.95
C MET A 75 5.91 17.73 -0.67
N LYS A 76 6.13 18.53 0.38
CA LYS A 76 6.50 18.02 1.71
C LYS A 76 5.44 17.07 2.27
N ALA A 77 4.16 17.37 2.09
CA ALA A 77 3.07 16.49 2.53
C ALA A 77 3.11 15.14 1.82
N ILE A 78 3.32 15.12 0.49
CA ILE A 78 3.45 13.87 -0.27
C ILE A 78 4.64 13.05 0.23
N ALA A 79 5.81 13.68 0.42
CA ALA A 79 7.01 13.03 0.93
C ALA A 79 6.78 12.46 2.35
N TYR A 80 6.18 13.25 3.24
CA TYR A 80 5.87 12.85 4.61
C TYR A 80 4.88 11.67 4.64
N MET A 81 3.78 11.75 3.90
CA MET A 81 2.78 10.67 3.79
C MET A 81 3.38 9.38 3.18
N SER A 82 4.34 9.50 2.27
CA SER A 82 5.12 8.36 1.77
C SER A 82 5.97 7.74 2.88
N ALA A 83 6.71 8.56 3.63
CA ALA A 83 7.58 8.12 4.72
C ALA A 83 6.81 7.53 5.91
N MET A 84 5.57 7.96 6.17
CA MET A 84 4.69 7.32 7.16
C MET A 84 4.42 5.85 6.80
N ARG A 85 4.29 5.53 5.51
CA ARG A 85 3.97 4.18 5.01
C ARG A 85 5.20 3.29 4.86
N ALA A 86 6.38 3.88 4.64
CA ALA A 86 7.61 3.13 4.46
C ALA A 86 7.99 2.36 5.74
N PRO A 87 8.36 1.07 5.66
CA PRO A 87 8.87 0.32 6.81
C PRO A 87 10.22 0.88 7.28
N ARG A 88 10.48 0.77 8.58
CA ARG A 88 11.73 1.18 9.23
C ARG A 88 12.37 0.02 9.98
N PRO A 89 13.69 0.09 10.25
CA PRO A 89 14.33 -0.83 11.18
C PRO A 89 13.58 -0.87 12.52
N GLY A 90 13.22 -2.08 12.96
CA GLY A 90 12.46 -2.29 14.20
C GLY A 90 10.94 -2.27 14.06
N ASP A 91 10.38 -2.00 12.87
CA ASP A 91 8.95 -2.25 12.65
C ASP A 91 8.65 -3.76 12.57
N PRO A 92 7.51 -4.21 13.11
CA PRO A 92 7.11 -5.60 12.98
C PRO A 92 6.93 -6.03 11.51
N ASN A 93 7.06 -7.34 11.30
CA ASN A 93 6.74 -7.96 10.03
C ASN A 93 5.25 -7.79 9.75
N ALA A 94 4.90 -7.56 8.48
CA ALA A 94 3.52 -7.43 8.08
C ALA A 94 2.80 -8.78 8.16
N GLU A 95 1.64 -8.81 8.80
CA GLU A 95 0.73 -9.96 8.81
C GLU A 95 -0.50 -9.64 7.92
N PRO A 96 -0.45 -9.93 6.61
CA PRO A 96 -1.52 -9.55 5.68
C PRO A 96 -2.86 -10.23 6.00
N GLU A 97 -2.84 -11.46 6.53
CA GLU A 97 -4.02 -12.19 6.97
C GLU A 97 -4.72 -11.47 8.13
N TYR A 98 -3.94 -11.04 9.14
CA TYR A 98 -4.46 -10.24 10.25
C TYR A 98 -5.09 -8.94 9.76
N ALA A 99 -4.39 -8.19 8.89
CA ALA A 99 -4.92 -6.96 8.32
C ALA A 99 -6.23 -7.21 7.54
N ALA A 100 -6.34 -8.33 6.80
CA ALA A 100 -7.55 -8.71 6.08
C ALA A 100 -8.71 -9.08 7.02
N GLU A 101 -8.46 -9.75 8.13
CA GLU A 101 -9.46 -10.04 9.15
C GLU A 101 -9.96 -8.76 9.83
N ILE A 102 -9.05 -7.87 10.22
CA ILE A 102 -9.39 -6.56 10.75
C ILE A 102 -10.22 -5.77 9.73
N ALA A 103 -9.83 -5.78 8.46
CA ALA A 103 -10.56 -5.10 7.40
C ALA A 103 -12.00 -5.59 7.25
N LYS A 104 -12.28 -6.88 7.49
CA LYS A 104 -13.65 -7.42 7.54
C LYS A 104 -14.38 -6.97 8.81
N LYS A 105 -13.72 -7.02 9.96
CA LYS A 105 -14.30 -6.67 11.27
C LYS A 105 -14.73 -5.21 11.36
N ILE A 106 -13.97 -4.28 10.78
CA ILE A 106 -14.25 -2.84 10.89
C ILE A 106 -15.26 -2.30 9.89
N ARG A 107 -15.72 -3.10 8.90
CA ARG A 107 -16.68 -2.60 7.87
C ARG A 107 -17.96 -2.02 8.46
N PRO A 108 -18.61 -2.64 9.47
CA PRO A 108 -19.82 -2.06 10.06
C PRO A 108 -19.54 -0.71 10.74
N ALA A 109 -18.40 -0.58 11.41
CA ALA A 109 -17.96 0.68 12.03
C ALA A 109 -17.67 1.75 10.98
N LEU A 110 -17.02 1.38 9.86
CA LEU A 110 -16.79 2.29 8.75
C LEU A 110 -18.11 2.77 8.11
N LEU A 111 -19.07 1.86 7.93
CA LEU A 111 -20.39 2.20 7.38
C LEU A 111 -21.15 3.20 8.27
N ALA A 112 -21.03 3.04 9.59
CA ALA A 112 -21.61 3.97 10.57
C ALA A 112 -20.89 5.34 10.56
N ALA A 113 -19.57 5.36 10.35
CA ALA A 113 -18.77 6.58 10.29
C ALA A 113 -18.94 7.37 8.98
N ASP A 114 -19.30 6.70 7.87
CA ASP A 114 -19.50 7.31 6.57
C ASP A 114 -20.71 8.24 6.58
N LYS A 115 -20.52 9.49 6.14
CA LYS A 115 -21.55 10.54 6.10
C LYS A 115 -22.06 10.80 4.69
N GLY A 116 -21.55 10.10 3.68
CA GLY A 116 -21.91 10.30 2.28
C GLY A 116 -23.21 9.60 1.90
N ARG A 117 -23.76 9.98 0.75
CA ARG A 117 -25.01 9.44 0.20
C ARG A 117 -24.78 8.12 -0.55
N ASP A 118 -23.59 7.92 -1.11
CA ASP A 118 -23.26 6.78 -1.98
C ASP A 118 -22.49 5.67 -1.22
N LYS A 119 -22.84 5.44 0.05
CA LYS A 119 -22.13 4.49 0.93
C LYS A 119 -22.05 3.09 0.30
N ALA A 120 -23.12 2.63 -0.35
CA ALA A 120 -23.17 1.31 -0.97
C ALA A 120 -22.09 1.08 -2.04
N LYS A 121 -21.62 2.15 -2.70
CA LYS A 121 -20.58 2.08 -3.75
C LYS A 121 -19.18 2.34 -3.22
N MET A 122 -19.07 3.31 -2.31
CA MET A 122 -17.78 3.86 -1.89
C MET A 122 -17.27 3.29 -0.57
N ASN A 123 -18.14 2.78 0.30
CA ASN A 123 -17.75 2.26 1.61
C ASN A 123 -17.02 0.93 1.47
N ARG A 124 -15.69 0.98 1.47
CA ARG A 124 -14.84 -0.20 1.33
C ARG A 124 -13.68 -0.09 2.29
N VAL A 125 -13.28 -1.25 2.79
CA VAL A 125 -12.02 -1.38 3.53
C VAL A 125 -11.07 -2.21 2.67
N GLU A 126 -9.95 -1.60 2.29
CA GLU A 126 -8.94 -2.23 1.45
C GLU A 126 -7.65 -2.39 2.25
N VAL A 127 -6.94 -3.50 2.04
CA VAL A 127 -5.62 -3.73 2.63
C VAL A 127 -4.60 -3.61 1.51
N ILE A 128 -3.64 -2.72 1.69
CA ILE A 128 -2.62 -2.44 0.66
C ILE A 128 -1.21 -2.61 1.24
N ALA A 129 -0.20 -2.51 0.36
CA ALA A 129 1.20 -2.60 0.72
C ALA A 129 1.54 -3.88 1.52
N GLY A 130 0.98 -5.03 1.11
CA GLY A 130 1.24 -6.33 1.73
C GLY A 130 0.78 -6.44 3.18
N GLY A 131 -0.29 -5.74 3.57
CA GLY A 131 -0.78 -5.73 4.96
C GLY A 131 -0.33 -4.53 5.78
N ARG A 132 0.57 -3.69 5.26
CA ARG A 132 1.13 -2.57 6.02
C ARG A 132 0.23 -1.33 6.09
N GLN A 133 -0.82 -1.28 5.29
CA GLN A 133 -1.76 -0.16 5.30
C GLN A 133 -3.20 -0.65 5.15
N ILE A 134 -4.10 -0.04 5.92
CA ILE A 134 -5.55 -0.23 5.81
C ILE A 134 -6.17 1.06 5.29
N ASP A 135 -6.86 0.96 4.17
CA ASP A 135 -7.59 2.04 3.54
C ASP A 135 -9.08 1.97 3.88
N LEU A 136 -9.60 3.07 4.41
CA LEU A 136 -11.00 3.32 4.67
C LEU A 136 -11.51 4.23 3.54
N LEU A 137 -12.11 3.61 2.53
CA LEU A 137 -12.73 4.34 1.43
C LEU A 137 -14.15 4.69 1.85
N MET A 138 -14.47 5.98 1.80
CA MET A 138 -15.74 6.53 2.28
C MET A 138 -16.39 7.38 1.18
N SER A 139 -17.72 7.46 1.19
CA SER A 139 -18.43 8.39 0.31
C SER A 139 -18.20 9.83 0.76
N ALA A 140 -18.25 10.11 2.07
CA ALA A 140 -17.87 11.39 2.65
C ALA A 140 -17.61 11.29 4.16
N GLY A 141 -16.99 12.33 4.71
CA GLY A 141 -16.85 12.52 6.16
C GLY A 141 -15.49 12.10 6.68
N CYS A 142 -14.51 11.97 5.79
CA CYS A 142 -13.12 11.73 6.16
C CYS A 142 -12.55 12.94 6.91
N ASP A 143 -12.02 12.69 8.10
CA ASP A 143 -11.44 13.69 8.98
C ASP A 143 -10.25 13.10 9.78
N PRO A 144 -9.43 13.94 10.44
CA PRO A 144 -8.28 13.46 11.21
C PRO A 144 -8.62 12.45 12.33
N GLN A 145 -9.88 12.39 12.78
CA GLN A 145 -10.33 11.53 13.87
C GLN A 145 -11.01 10.25 13.38
N THR A 146 -11.13 10.06 12.07
CA THR A 146 -11.89 8.97 11.48
C THR A 146 -11.27 7.62 11.82
N ALA A 147 -9.94 7.49 11.76
CA ALA A 147 -9.25 6.25 12.14
C ALA A 147 -9.55 5.86 13.59
N THR A 148 -9.39 6.78 14.55
CA THR A 148 -9.70 6.55 15.97
C THR A 148 -11.17 6.20 16.18
N ARG A 149 -12.09 6.86 15.48
CA ARG A 149 -13.53 6.56 15.56
C ARG A 149 -13.85 5.16 15.06
N VAL A 150 -13.31 4.77 13.91
CA VAL A 150 -13.61 3.46 13.31
C VAL A 150 -12.96 2.32 14.09
N PHE A 151 -11.68 2.45 14.44
CA PHE A 151 -10.93 1.38 15.09
C PHE A 151 -11.18 1.33 16.59
N THR A 152 -10.91 2.42 17.31
CA THR A 152 -10.99 2.43 18.78
C THR A 152 -12.43 2.45 19.27
N GLN A 153 -13.25 3.39 18.77
CA GLN A 153 -14.62 3.56 19.28
C GLN A 153 -15.60 2.56 18.64
N GLY A 154 -15.46 2.31 17.34
CA GLY A 154 -16.39 1.47 16.59
C GLY A 154 -16.09 -0.04 16.68
N ALA A 155 -14.81 -0.42 16.68
CA ALA A 155 -14.41 -1.84 16.65
C ALA A 155 -13.67 -2.32 17.91
N GLY A 156 -13.38 -1.42 18.86
CA GLY A 156 -12.63 -1.73 20.08
C GLY A 156 -11.18 -2.16 19.82
N ILE A 157 -10.59 -1.76 18.69
CA ILE A 157 -9.23 -2.11 18.29
C ILE A 157 -8.32 -0.91 18.54
N GLN A 158 -7.25 -1.12 19.30
CA GLN A 158 -6.24 -0.08 19.48
C GLN A 158 -5.30 -0.01 18.28
N LEU A 159 -4.95 1.22 17.89
CA LEU A 159 -4.01 1.45 16.78
C LEU A 159 -2.61 0.89 17.08
N SER A 160 -2.21 0.80 18.35
CA SER A 160 -0.96 0.14 18.76
C SER A 160 -0.97 -1.36 18.42
N SER A 161 -2.09 -2.05 18.61
CA SER A 161 -2.22 -3.47 18.25
C SER A 161 -2.08 -3.71 16.74
N LEU A 162 -2.44 -2.72 15.91
CA LEU A 162 -2.20 -2.78 14.47
C LEU A 162 -0.70 -2.71 14.17
N ARG A 163 0.04 -1.84 14.86
CA ARG A 163 1.50 -1.72 14.74
C ARG A 163 2.19 -3.03 15.07
N ASP A 164 1.79 -3.69 16.17
CA ASP A 164 2.38 -4.95 16.64
C ASP A 164 2.28 -6.07 15.57
N ARG A 165 1.30 -5.96 14.67
CA ARG A 165 1.06 -6.88 13.54
C ARG A 165 1.54 -6.34 12.19
N GLY A 166 2.36 -5.29 12.22
CA GLY A 166 3.03 -4.72 11.06
C GLY A 166 2.20 -3.79 10.19
N VAL A 167 1.00 -3.39 10.62
CA VAL A 167 0.21 -2.32 9.98
C VAL A 167 0.76 -0.98 10.46
N LEU A 168 1.25 -0.15 9.55
CA LEU A 168 1.99 1.08 9.83
C LEU A 168 1.11 2.34 9.75
N VAL A 169 0.08 2.29 8.91
CA VAL A 169 -0.77 3.44 8.61
C VAL A 169 -2.21 3.00 8.40
N VAL A 170 -3.14 3.78 8.93
CA VAL A 170 -4.55 3.74 8.54
C VAL A 170 -4.83 4.99 7.72
N ARG A 171 -5.31 4.81 6.50
CA ARG A 171 -5.71 5.92 5.62
C ARG A 171 -7.22 5.97 5.54
N CYS A 172 -7.78 7.14 5.77
CA CYS A 172 -9.14 7.47 5.37
C CYS A 172 -9.09 8.27 4.07
N ASN A 173 -10.01 7.98 3.14
CA ASN A 173 -10.10 8.67 1.86
C ASN A 173 -11.56 8.89 1.45
N ASP A 174 -11.91 10.12 1.12
CA ASP A 174 -13.16 10.48 0.46
C ASP A 174 -12.91 11.44 -0.71
N ALA A 175 -13.98 11.97 -1.32
CA ALA A 175 -13.86 12.87 -2.48
C ALA A 175 -13.18 14.23 -2.17
N LYS A 176 -12.98 14.58 -0.90
CA LYS A 176 -12.46 15.89 -0.46
C LYS A 176 -11.13 15.76 0.27
N PHE A 177 -10.94 14.70 1.05
CA PHE A 177 -9.81 14.54 1.95
C PHE A 177 -9.22 13.15 1.88
N GLN A 178 -7.90 13.11 2.04
CA GLN A 178 -7.12 11.92 2.32
C GLN A 178 -6.38 12.15 3.63
N CYS A 179 -6.69 11.39 4.67
CA CYS A 179 -6.06 11.47 5.98
C CYS A 179 -5.28 10.19 6.28
N LEU A 180 -4.01 10.31 6.69
CA LEU A 180 -3.18 9.20 7.15
C LEU A 180 -2.94 9.35 8.65
N GLN A 181 -3.27 8.32 9.40
CA GLN A 181 -2.95 8.15 10.81
C GLN A 181 -1.80 7.15 10.94
N SER A 182 -0.69 7.55 11.57
CA SER A 182 0.37 6.59 11.90
C SER A 182 -0.06 5.68 13.04
N THR A 183 0.32 4.41 12.98
CA THR A 183 0.24 3.48 14.13
C THR A 183 1.52 3.52 14.99
N ARG A 184 2.61 4.11 14.46
CA ARG A 184 3.87 4.32 15.22
C ARG A 184 3.72 5.40 16.27
N ASP A 185 3.06 6.49 15.88
CA ASP A 185 2.64 7.59 16.74
C ASP A 185 1.15 7.84 16.48
N THR A 186 0.32 7.47 17.44
CA THR A 186 -1.14 7.57 17.32
C THR A 186 -1.64 9.01 17.36
N THR A 187 -0.77 9.98 17.66
CA THR A 187 -1.08 11.42 17.57
C THR A 187 -0.69 12.01 16.21
N ASP A 188 0.13 11.32 15.42
CA ASP A 188 0.58 11.81 14.12
C ASP A 188 -0.43 11.49 13.02
N VAL A 189 -1.24 12.50 12.72
CA VAL A 189 -2.18 12.51 11.60
C VAL A 189 -1.80 13.59 10.62
N LEU A 190 -1.81 13.24 9.34
CA LEU A 190 -1.68 14.19 8.24
C LEU A 190 -2.77 13.97 7.21
N CYS A 191 -3.55 15.02 6.98
CA CYS A 191 -4.59 15.10 5.98
C CYS A 191 -4.15 16.01 4.83
N THR A 192 -4.52 15.64 3.62
CA THR A 192 -4.41 16.48 2.43
C THR A 192 -5.79 16.59 1.79
N THR A 193 -6.10 17.72 1.19
CA THR A 193 -7.26 17.78 0.28
C THR A 193 -6.99 16.90 -0.93
N ALA A 194 -7.93 16.04 -1.30
CA ALA A 194 -7.80 15.16 -2.46
C ALA A 194 -7.65 16.01 -3.75
N PRO A 195 -6.77 15.62 -4.69
CA PRO A 195 -6.69 16.26 -5.99
C PRO A 195 -8.05 16.22 -6.67
N ARG A 196 -8.56 17.38 -7.11
CA ARG A 196 -9.72 17.43 -8.02
C ARG A 196 -9.19 17.10 -9.41
N HIS A 197 -9.47 15.90 -9.90
CA HIS A 197 -9.31 15.56 -11.32
C HIS A 197 -10.56 15.97 -12.08
#